data_AF-A0A1S2Z5K7-F1
#
_entry.id   AF-A0A1S2Z5K7-F1
#
_cell.length_a   1.000
_cell.length_b   1.000
_cell.length_c   1.000
_cell.angle_alpha   90.00
_cell.angle_beta   90.00
_cell.angle_gamma   90.00
#
_symmetry.space_group_name_H-M   'P 1'
#
loop_
_entity.id
_entity.type
_entity.pdbx_description
1 polymer ?
#
loop_
_entity_poly.entity_id
_entity_poly.type
_entity_poly.pdbx_seq_one_letter_code
_entity_poly.pdbx_strand_id
1 'polypeptide(L)'
;MSRFSLIAIVFLLSVASSYAAKVKVVDVATICKQSYNATYCLELFKSKPSGVKGDLVSLAQYATDVLRTKITKAVDLINKLSSSTSDPAAKEYYGNCYVDFGPEGALSEVSAIQTQLKKGDYANVDSGASFIMTDVGDCFPEDFTDTSLIQKYVGEVTDIAQIIRAVTHFLTS
;
A
#
# COMPACT_ATOMS: atom_id res chain seq x y z
N MET A 1 -0.49 -9.78 58.90
CA MET A 1 0.22 -9.24 57.71
C MET A 1 -0.31 -9.98 56.47
N SER A 2 -1.31 -9.44 55.76
CA SER A 2 -1.88 -10.10 54.56
C SER A 2 -2.75 -9.17 53.70
N ARG A 3 -3.28 -8.08 54.27
CA ARG A 3 -4.14 -7.12 53.55
C ARG A 3 -3.40 -6.24 52.53
N PHE A 4 -2.12 -5.92 52.77
CA PHE A 4 -1.31 -5.09 51.86
C PHE A 4 -0.92 -5.81 50.57
N SER A 5 -0.81 -7.14 50.61
CA SER A 5 -0.42 -7.95 49.45
C SER A 5 -1.54 -8.07 48.41
N LEU A 6 -2.79 -8.15 48.86
CA LEU A 6 -3.97 -8.18 47.98
C LEU A 6 -4.19 -6.86 47.23
N ILE A 7 -3.96 -5.72 47.89
CA ILE A 7 -4.14 -4.40 47.27
C ILE A 7 -3.09 -4.19 46.16
N ALA A 8 -1.82 -4.58 46.40
CA ALA A 8 -0.77 -4.50 45.40
C ALA A 8 -1.06 -5.37 44.15
N ILE A 9 -1.62 -6.57 44.35
CA ILE A 9 -2.01 -7.48 43.25
C ILE A 9 -3.19 -6.89 42.44
N VAL A 10 -4.18 -6.28 43.10
CA VAL A 10 -5.32 -5.64 42.41
C VAL A 10 -4.86 -4.43 41.59
N PHE A 11 -3.94 -3.60 42.11
CA PHE A 11 -3.37 -2.49 41.36
C PHE A 11 -2.56 -2.97 40.14
N LEU A 12 -1.77 -4.04 40.25
CA LEU A 12 -1.02 -4.62 39.12
C LEU A 12 -1.93 -5.16 38.01
N LEU A 13 -3.05 -5.80 38.37
CA LEU A 13 -4.04 -6.28 37.40
C LEU A 13 -4.83 -5.13 36.73
N SER A 14 -5.03 -4.03 37.46
CA SER A 14 -5.70 -2.82 36.93
C SER A 14 -4.85 -2.11 35.88
N VAL A 15 -3.53 -2.05 36.09
CA VAL A 15 -2.59 -1.40 35.17
C VAL A 15 -2.37 -2.24 33.90
N ALA A 16 -2.37 -3.57 34.01
CA ALA A 16 -2.28 -4.45 32.84
C ALA A 16 -3.52 -4.38 31.93
N SER A 17 -4.72 -4.17 32.50
CA SER A 17 -5.97 -4.06 31.73
C SER A 17 -6.06 -2.79 30.86
N SER A 18 -5.29 -1.75 31.17
CA SER A 18 -5.29 -0.48 30.43
C SER A 18 -4.46 -0.47 29.14
N TYR A 19 -3.66 -1.52 28.89
CA TYR A 19 -2.86 -1.64 27.66
C TYR A 19 -3.52 -2.48 26.56
N ALA A 20 -4.81 -2.82 26.71
CA ALA A 20 -5.59 -3.27 25.57
C ALA A 20 -5.78 -2.05 24.64
N ALA A 21 -4.79 -1.79 23.79
CA ALA A 21 -4.92 -0.86 22.68
C ALA A 21 -6.22 -1.23 21.95
N LYS A 22 -7.21 -0.33 22.01
CA LYS A 22 -8.47 -0.52 21.29
C LYS A 22 -8.11 -0.64 19.82
N VAL A 23 -8.15 -1.86 19.30
CA VAL A 23 -8.00 -2.10 17.87
C VAL A 23 -9.11 -1.31 17.19
N LYS A 24 -8.74 -0.23 16.50
CA LYS A 24 -9.70 0.61 15.77
C LYS A 24 -10.19 -0.21 14.58
N VAL A 25 -11.35 -0.83 14.74
CA VAL A 25 -12.02 -1.53 13.65
C VAL A 25 -12.93 -0.52 12.96
N VAL A 26 -12.50 -0.06 11.79
CA VAL A 26 -13.33 0.77 10.90
C VAL A 26 -13.91 -0.15 9.84
N ASP A 27 -15.20 0.02 9.56
CA ASP A 27 -15.85 -0.75 8.52
C ASP A 27 -15.22 -0.48 7.14
N VAL A 28 -15.00 -1.55 6.37
CA VAL A 28 -14.34 -1.48 5.06
C VAL A 28 -15.08 -0.56 4.10
N ALA A 29 -16.43 -0.50 4.15
CA ALA A 29 -17.17 0.41 3.29
C ALA A 29 -16.93 1.88 3.66
N THR A 30 -16.61 2.18 4.92
CA THR A 30 -16.23 3.53 5.34
C THR A 30 -14.85 3.91 4.82
N ILE A 31 -13.91 2.97 4.83
CA ILE A 31 -12.57 3.15 4.24
C ILE A 31 -12.69 3.39 2.73
N CYS A 32 -13.40 2.52 2.03
CA CYS A 32 -13.49 2.57 0.56
C CYS A 32 -14.22 3.80 0.02
N LYS A 33 -15.08 4.45 0.81
CA LYS A 33 -15.69 5.74 0.44
C LYS A 33 -14.66 6.87 0.29
N GLN A 34 -13.47 6.75 0.87
CA GLN A 34 -12.39 7.73 0.74
C GLN A 34 -11.47 7.45 -0.46
N SER A 35 -11.53 6.25 -1.05
CA SER A 35 -10.74 5.93 -2.25
C SER A 35 -11.41 6.48 -3.52
N TYR A 36 -10.62 6.81 -4.54
CA TYR A 36 -11.14 7.24 -5.84
C TYR A 36 -12.00 6.16 -6.51
N ASN A 37 -11.63 4.89 -6.32
CA ASN A 37 -12.34 3.74 -6.87
C ASN A 37 -12.90 2.85 -5.74
N ALA A 38 -14.03 3.28 -5.18
CA ALA A 38 -14.67 2.58 -4.06
C ALA A 38 -15.02 1.11 -4.37
N THR A 39 -15.44 0.82 -5.61
CA THR A 39 -15.76 -0.56 -6.05
C THR A 39 -14.52 -1.43 -6.02
N TYR A 40 -13.42 -0.97 -6.62
CA TYR A 40 -12.16 -1.70 -6.62
C TYR A 40 -11.62 -1.90 -5.20
N CYS A 41 -11.72 -0.89 -4.33
CA CYS A 41 -11.37 -1.02 -2.91
C CYS A 41 -12.15 -2.13 -2.20
N LEU A 42 -13.48 -2.16 -2.40
CA LEU A 42 -14.33 -3.19 -1.82
C LEU A 42 -13.96 -4.59 -2.33
N GLU A 43 -13.69 -4.72 -3.63
CA GLU A 43 -13.26 -5.99 -4.24
C GLU A 43 -11.89 -6.45 -3.73
N LEU A 44 -10.94 -5.53 -3.58
CA LEU A 44 -9.62 -5.81 -3.02
C LEU A 44 -9.74 -6.39 -1.62
N PHE A 45 -10.51 -5.77 -0.71
CA PHE A 45 -10.65 -6.28 0.65
C PHE A 45 -11.58 -7.49 0.79
N LYS A 46 -12.51 -7.70 -0.16
CA LYS A 46 -13.29 -8.94 -0.25
C LYS A 46 -12.41 -10.13 -0.66
N SER A 47 -11.39 -9.91 -1.50
CA SER A 47 -10.48 -10.96 -1.98
C SER A 47 -9.36 -11.33 -1.00
N LYS A 48 -9.26 -10.65 0.15
CA LYS A 48 -8.22 -10.94 1.14
C LYS A 48 -8.33 -12.41 1.64
N PRO A 49 -7.19 -13.11 1.84
CA PRO A 49 -7.20 -14.45 2.43
C PRO A 49 -7.84 -14.50 3.81
N SER A 50 -8.43 -15.64 4.20
CA SER A 50 -9.10 -15.82 5.50
C SER A 50 -8.21 -15.57 6.72
N GLY A 51 -6.88 -15.61 6.55
CA GLY A 51 -5.90 -15.31 7.61
C GLY A 51 -5.63 -13.82 7.82
N VAL A 52 -6.06 -12.93 6.91
CA VAL A 52 -5.90 -11.48 7.05
C VAL A 52 -7.00 -10.94 7.96
N LYS A 53 -6.58 -10.36 9.10
CA LYS A 53 -7.49 -9.73 10.06
C LYS A 53 -8.12 -8.47 9.47
N GLY A 54 -9.29 -8.09 10.00
CA GLY A 54 -10.01 -6.89 9.60
C GLY A 54 -9.57 -5.60 10.28
N ASP A 55 -8.53 -5.63 11.12
CA ASP A 55 -7.97 -4.41 11.70
C ASP A 55 -7.19 -3.59 10.66
N LEU A 56 -7.15 -2.27 10.87
CA LEU A 56 -6.58 -1.33 9.90
C LEU A 56 -5.12 -1.64 9.54
N VAL A 57 -4.30 -2.09 10.49
CA VAL A 57 -2.89 -2.42 10.23
C VAL A 57 -2.80 -3.63 9.30
N SER A 58 -3.58 -4.67 9.56
CA SER A 58 -3.64 -5.85 8.71
C SER A 58 -4.17 -5.55 7.31
N LEU A 59 -5.15 -4.65 7.20
CA LEU A 59 -5.67 -4.18 5.91
C LEU A 59 -4.61 -3.37 5.13
N ALA A 60 -3.89 -2.47 5.79
CA ALA A 60 -2.80 -1.70 5.18
C ALA A 60 -1.67 -2.62 4.69
N GLN A 61 -1.29 -3.62 5.49
CA GLN A 61 -0.25 -4.59 5.12
C GLN A 61 -0.69 -5.40 3.89
N TYR A 62 -1.92 -5.92 3.90
CA TYR A 62 -2.46 -6.66 2.77
C TYR A 62 -2.49 -5.81 1.48
N ALA A 63 -3.01 -4.58 1.54
CA ALA A 63 -3.02 -3.69 0.38
C ALA A 63 -1.60 -3.38 -0.12
N THR A 64 -0.64 -3.18 0.78
CA THR A 64 0.78 -2.96 0.46
C THR A 64 1.40 -4.18 -0.24
N ASP A 65 1.07 -5.40 0.19
CA ASP A 65 1.60 -6.61 -0.43
C ASP A 65 1.02 -6.85 -1.84
N VAL A 66 -0.27 -6.52 -2.02
CA VAL A 66 -0.90 -6.49 -3.35
C VAL A 66 -0.25 -5.43 -4.23
N LEU A 67 -0.01 -4.22 -3.69
CA LEU A 67 0.68 -3.12 -4.40
C LEU A 67 2.05 -3.57 -4.90
N ARG A 68 2.88 -4.14 -4.01
CA ARG A 68 4.20 -4.67 -4.37
C ARG A 68 4.10 -5.69 -5.51
N THR A 69 3.14 -6.62 -5.42
CA THR A 69 2.93 -7.64 -6.45
C THR A 69 2.57 -7.03 -7.80
N LYS A 70 1.74 -5.97 -7.82
CA LYS A 70 1.38 -5.26 -9.06
C LYS A 70 2.57 -4.50 -9.65
N ILE A 71 3.32 -3.78 -8.82
CA ILE A 71 4.54 -3.08 -9.24
C ILE A 71 5.55 -4.08 -9.84
N THR A 72 5.83 -5.20 -9.16
CA THR A 72 6.75 -6.23 -9.68
C THR A 72 6.30 -6.77 -11.04
N LYS A 73 5.01 -7.06 -11.21
CA LYS A 73 4.49 -7.53 -12.51
C LYS A 73 4.59 -6.47 -13.61
N ALA A 74 4.43 -5.20 -13.28
CA ALA A 74 4.61 -4.11 -14.22
C ALA A 74 6.08 -4.00 -14.64
N VAL A 75 7.02 -4.04 -13.68
CA VAL A 75 8.47 -4.06 -13.96
C VAL A 75 8.85 -5.22 -14.87
N ASP A 76 8.35 -6.43 -14.60
CA ASP A 76 8.60 -7.62 -15.43
C ASP A 76 8.09 -7.43 -16.86
N LEU A 77 6.90 -6.84 -17.02
CA LEU A 77 6.33 -6.51 -18.33
C LEU A 77 7.17 -5.47 -19.07
N ILE A 78 7.54 -4.37 -18.40
CA ILE A 78 8.34 -3.29 -18.96
C ILE A 78 9.68 -3.84 -19.46
N ASN A 79 10.38 -4.64 -18.66
CA ASN A 79 11.63 -5.29 -19.04
C ASN A 79 11.47 -6.20 -20.27
N LYS A 80 10.39 -7.00 -20.31
CA LYS A 80 10.08 -7.85 -21.47
C LYS A 80 9.86 -7.01 -22.73
N LEU A 81 9.07 -5.95 -22.64
CA LEU A 81 8.78 -5.07 -23.77
C LEU A 81 10.04 -4.37 -24.28
N SER A 82 10.81 -3.78 -23.36
CA SER A 82 12.08 -3.09 -23.64
C SER A 82 13.11 -4.00 -24.33
N SER A 83 13.23 -5.27 -23.89
CA SER A 83 14.16 -6.23 -24.49
C SER A 83 13.69 -6.78 -25.84
N SER A 84 12.37 -6.77 -26.10
CA SER A 84 11.78 -7.34 -27.32
C SER A 84 11.65 -6.35 -28.48
N THR A 85 11.64 -5.05 -28.20
CA THR A 85 11.45 -4.02 -29.23
C THR A 85 12.75 -3.66 -29.93
N SER A 86 12.67 -3.43 -31.24
CA SER A 86 13.74 -2.83 -32.05
C SER A 86 13.51 -1.35 -32.34
N ASP A 87 12.34 -0.81 -31.99
CA ASP A 87 12.02 0.61 -32.17
C ASP A 87 12.71 1.45 -31.08
N PRO A 88 13.60 2.40 -31.44
CA PRO A 88 14.28 3.27 -30.48
C PRO A 88 13.32 4.07 -29.60
N ALA A 89 12.21 4.57 -30.15
CA ALA A 89 11.25 5.38 -29.40
C ALA A 89 10.55 4.54 -28.32
N ALA A 90 10.08 3.34 -28.69
CA ALA A 90 9.54 2.39 -27.74
C ALA A 90 10.57 1.96 -26.68
N LYS A 91 11.84 1.79 -27.07
CA LYS A 91 12.90 1.40 -26.13
C LYS A 91 13.17 2.49 -25.09
N GLU A 92 13.21 3.75 -25.52
CA GLU A 92 13.33 4.90 -24.62
C GLU A 92 12.13 5.00 -23.69
N TYR A 93 10.91 4.90 -24.23
CA TYR A 93 9.66 4.89 -23.46
C TYR A 93 9.68 3.83 -22.35
N TYR A 94 9.94 2.56 -22.67
CA TYR A 94 10.01 1.52 -21.66
C TYR A 94 11.19 1.69 -20.70
N GLY A 95 12.29 2.31 -21.13
CA GLY A 95 13.41 2.67 -20.28
C GLY A 95 13.02 3.68 -19.20
N ASN A 96 12.28 4.73 -19.57
CA ASN A 96 11.78 5.73 -18.63
C ASN A 96 10.78 5.11 -17.65
N CYS A 97 9.79 4.36 -18.16
CA CYS A 97 8.87 3.62 -17.30
C CYS A 97 9.58 2.66 -16.33
N TYR A 98 10.72 2.10 -16.72
CA TYR A 98 11.49 1.23 -15.83
C TYR A 98 12.14 2.02 -14.69
N VAL A 99 12.58 3.26 -14.92
CA VAL A 99 13.06 4.14 -13.84
C VAL A 99 11.93 4.38 -12.83
N ASP A 100 10.75 4.72 -13.34
CA ASP A 100 9.58 5.08 -12.54
C ASP A 100 8.99 3.90 -11.75
N PHE A 101 8.85 2.72 -12.37
CA PHE A 101 8.32 1.54 -11.69
C PHE A 101 9.38 0.76 -10.91
N GLY A 102 10.63 0.83 -11.36
CA GLY A 102 11.68 -0.09 -10.99
C GLY A 102 12.35 0.24 -9.65
N PRO A 103 13.58 -0.28 -9.45
CA PRO A 103 14.31 -0.16 -8.19
C PRO A 103 14.64 1.28 -7.76
N GLU A 104 14.53 2.27 -8.65
CA GLU A 104 14.79 3.68 -8.37
C GLU A 104 13.50 4.48 -8.09
N GLY A 105 12.32 3.95 -8.45
CA GLY A 105 11.02 4.56 -8.21
C GLY A 105 10.12 3.68 -7.34
N ALA A 106 8.94 3.35 -7.86
CA ALA A 106 7.84 2.76 -7.10
C ALA A 106 8.20 1.46 -6.34
N LEU A 107 9.11 0.64 -6.85
CA LEU A 107 9.55 -0.60 -6.17
C LEU A 107 10.39 -0.30 -4.91
N SER A 108 11.17 0.78 -4.93
CA SER A 108 11.88 1.27 -3.75
C SER A 108 10.89 1.81 -2.73
N GLU A 109 9.96 2.67 -3.18
CA GLU A 109 8.97 3.29 -2.32
C GLU A 109 8.06 2.27 -1.63
N VAL A 110 7.59 1.24 -2.33
CA VAL A 110 6.77 0.20 -1.68
C VAL A 110 7.56 -0.59 -0.64
N SER A 111 8.87 -0.76 -0.83
CA SER A 111 9.76 -1.38 0.17
C SER A 111 9.96 -0.48 1.40
N ALA A 112 10.04 0.83 1.19
CA ALA A 112 10.06 1.83 2.26
C ALA A 112 8.74 1.82 3.05
N ILE A 113 7.59 1.84 2.36
CA ILE A 113 6.25 1.73 2.97
C ILE A 113 6.15 0.50 3.87
N GLN A 114 6.57 -0.69 3.39
CA GLN A 114 6.56 -1.92 4.20
C GLN A 114 7.40 -1.78 5.48
N THR A 115 8.49 -1.02 5.43
CA THR A 115 9.33 -0.75 6.60
C THR A 115 8.66 0.23 7.56
N GLN A 116 8.05 1.30 7.06
CA GLN A 116 7.36 2.30 7.90
C GLN A 116 6.09 1.75 8.55
N LEU A 117 5.37 0.87 7.85
CA LEU A 117 4.19 0.21 8.39
C LEU A 117 4.53 -0.64 9.63
N LYS A 118 5.67 -1.35 9.60
CA LYS A 118 6.16 -2.12 10.76
C LYS A 118 6.56 -1.23 11.94
N LYS A 119 6.96 0.01 11.69
CA LYS A 119 7.31 1.01 12.71
C LYS A 119 6.08 1.75 13.25
N GLY A 120 4.90 1.55 12.63
CA GLY A 120 3.70 2.31 12.94
C GLY A 120 3.76 3.77 12.46
N ASP A 121 4.67 4.09 11.54
CA ASP A 121 4.83 5.44 10.99
C ASP A 121 3.90 5.64 9.78
N TYR A 122 2.62 5.78 10.08
CA TYR A 122 1.56 5.82 9.06
C TYR A 122 1.56 7.12 8.25
N ALA A 123 2.16 8.20 8.76
CA ALA A 123 2.34 9.44 8.01
C ALA A 123 3.33 9.25 6.86
N ASN A 124 4.46 8.58 7.11
CA ASN A 124 5.40 8.24 6.04
C ASN A 124 4.86 7.15 5.10
N VAL A 125 3.96 6.27 5.56
CA VAL A 125 3.24 5.36 4.66
C VAL A 125 2.32 6.13 3.70
N ASP A 126 1.55 7.11 4.18
CA ASP A 126 0.71 7.96 3.32
C ASP A 126 1.54 8.71 2.27
N SER A 127 2.63 9.35 2.71
CA SER A 127 3.54 10.07 1.82
C SER A 127 4.16 9.15 0.77
N GLY A 128 4.67 7.98 1.17
CA GLY A 128 5.26 7.02 0.23
C GLY A 128 4.24 6.51 -0.80
N ALA A 129 3.00 6.26 -0.38
CA ALA A 129 1.95 5.87 -1.31
C ALA A 129 1.63 6.99 -2.31
N SER A 130 1.70 8.26 -1.89
CA SER A 130 1.58 9.40 -2.81
C SER A 130 2.75 9.48 -3.79
N PHE A 131 3.99 9.19 -3.37
CA PHE A 131 5.14 9.18 -4.27
C PHE A 131 5.02 8.07 -5.32
N ILE A 132 4.59 6.86 -4.93
CA ILE A 132 4.32 5.77 -5.88
C ILE A 132 3.36 6.22 -6.98
N MET A 133 2.28 6.95 -6.63
CA MET A 133 1.31 7.44 -7.61
C MET A 133 1.93 8.43 -8.60
N THR A 134 2.80 9.31 -8.12
CA THR A 134 3.55 10.24 -8.97
C THR A 134 4.49 9.47 -9.89
N ASP A 135 5.34 8.61 -9.33
CA ASP A 135 6.32 7.83 -10.09
C ASP A 135 5.63 7.08 -11.23
N VAL A 136 4.62 6.25 -10.94
CA VAL A 136 3.97 5.47 -11.99
C VAL A 136 3.15 6.30 -12.98
N GLY A 137 2.75 7.52 -12.59
CA GLY A 137 2.09 8.48 -13.48
C GLY A 137 3.06 9.08 -14.51
N ASP A 138 4.31 9.30 -14.12
CA ASP A 138 5.35 9.92 -14.96
C ASP A 138 5.85 9.01 -16.09
N CYS A 139 5.52 7.72 -16.04
CA CYS A 139 5.81 6.74 -17.10
C CYS A 139 5.12 7.07 -18.45
N PHE A 140 4.10 7.93 -18.51
CA PHE A 140 3.45 8.31 -19.77
C PHE A 140 3.91 9.68 -20.29
N PRO A 141 4.83 9.75 -21.27
CA PRO A 141 5.00 10.96 -22.03
C PRO A 141 3.77 11.21 -22.92
N GLU A 142 3.43 12.49 -23.14
CA GLU A 142 2.23 12.90 -23.89
C GLU A 142 2.19 12.38 -25.34
N ASP A 143 3.35 12.05 -25.93
CA ASP A 143 3.51 11.78 -27.36
C ASP A 143 3.70 10.30 -27.73
N PHE A 144 3.58 9.35 -26.78
CA PHE A 144 3.72 7.91 -27.06
C PHE A 144 2.44 7.13 -26.77
N THR A 145 1.87 6.48 -27.78
CA THR A 145 0.70 5.60 -27.60
C THR A 145 1.17 4.18 -27.28
N ASP A 146 1.17 3.82 -26.01
CA ASP A 146 1.36 2.44 -25.59
C ASP A 146 0.05 1.65 -25.71
N THR A 147 0.10 0.50 -26.40
CA THR A 147 -1.02 -0.45 -26.53
C THR A 147 -0.87 -1.67 -25.62
N SER A 148 0.18 -1.70 -24.79
CA SER A 148 0.45 -2.75 -23.83
C SER A 148 -0.46 -2.64 -22.58
N LEU A 149 -0.14 -3.43 -21.56
CA LEU A 149 -0.85 -3.41 -20.27
C LEU A 149 -0.24 -2.42 -19.25
N ILE A 150 0.77 -1.61 -19.59
CA ILE A 150 1.39 -0.68 -18.64
C ILE A 150 0.35 0.33 -18.11
N GLN A 151 -0.50 0.91 -18.96
CA GLN A 151 -1.62 1.78 -18.53
C GLN A 151 -2.54 1.12 -17.52
N LYS A 152 -2.84 -0.17 -17.71
CA LYS A 152 -3.64 -0.92 -16.75
C LYS A 152 -2.92 -1.03 -15.41
N TYR A 153 -1.62 -1.33 -15.42
CA TYR A 153 -0.84 -1.40 -14.18
C TYR A 153 -0.75 -0.06 -13.46
N VAL A 154 -0.58 1.06 -14.18
CA VAL A 154 -0.59 2.40 -13.58
C VAL A 154 -1.92 2.68 -12.87
N GLY A 155 -3.05 2.37 -13.52
CA GLY A 155 -4.37 2.51 -12.92
C GLY A 155 -4.53 1.65 -11.65
N GLU A 156 -4.17 0.35 -11.74
CA GLU A 156 -4.27 -0.56 -10.60
C GLU A 156 -3.35 -0.16 -9.44
N VAL A 157 -2.11 0.25 -9.72
CA VAL A 157 -1.14 0.71 -8.71
C VAL A 157 -1.62 1.98 -8.03
N THR A 158 -2.11 2.96 -8.82
CA THR A 158 -2.68 4.20 -8.30
C THR A 158 -3.88 3.95 -7.41
N ASP A 159 -4.82 3.09 -7.83
CA ASP A 159 -5.99 2.73 -7.04
C ASP A 159 -5.60 2.07 -5.71
N ILE A 160 -4.64 1.14 -5.71
CA ILE A 160 -4.17 0.48 -4.48
C ILE A 160 -3.42 1.46 -3.57
N ALA A 161 -2.56 2.33 -4.11
CA ALA A 161 -1.86 3.34 -3.33
C ALA A 161 -2.85 4.28 -2.63
N GLN A 162 -3.91 4.70 -3.31
CA GLN A 162 -4.99 5.50 -2.72
C GLN A 162 -5.76 4.75 -1.63
N ILE A 163 -5.95 3.44 -1.78
CA ILE A 163 -6.55 2.61 -0.73
C ILE A 163 -5.66 2.56 0.51
N ILE A 164 -4.34 2.44 0.34
CA ILE A 164 -3.39 2.45 1.46
C ILE A 164 -3.51 3.78 2.22
N ARG A 165 -3.54 4.90 1.50
CA ARG A 165 -3.73 6.25 2.07
C ARG A 165 -5.05 6.40 2.82
N ALA A 166 -6.14 5.89 2.26
CA ALA A 166 -7.43 5.87 2.94
C ALA A 166 -7.37 5.08 4.25
N VAL A 167 -6.71 3.91 4.28
CA VAL A 167 -6.54 3.12 5.50
C VAL A 167 -5.67 3.86 6.53
N THR A 168 -4.55 4.45 6.11
CA THR A 168 -3.63 5.16 7.01
C THR A 168 -4.22 6.43 7.59
N HIS A 169 -5.08 7.14 6.85
CA HIS A 169 -5.84 8.26 7.39
C HIS A 169 -6.61 7.86 8.66
N PHE A 170 -7.23 6.68 8.70
CA PHE A 170 -7.91 6.20 9.91
C PHE A 170 -6.95 5.76 11.02
N LEU A 171 -5.70 5.42 10.70
CA LEU A 171 -4.67 5.04 11.67
C LEU A 171 -4.00 6.26 12.33
N THR A 172 -3.98 7.41 11.66
CA THR A 172 -3.43 8.67 12.17
C THR A 172 -4.47 9.59 12.83
N SER A 173 -5.77 9.31 12.63
CA SER A 173 -6.90 10.06 13.19
C SER A 173 -7.39 9.57 14.56
#